data_AF-A0A8A1MQX9-F1
#
_entry.id   AF-A0A8A1MQX9-F1
#
_cell.length_a   1.000
_cell.length_b   1.000
_cell.length_c   1.000
_cell.angle_alpha   90.00
_cell.angle_beta   90.00
_cell.angle_gamma   90.00
#
_symmetry.space_group_name_H-M   'P 1'
#
loop_
_entity.id
_entity.type
_entity.pdbx_description
1 polymer ?
#
loop_
_entity_poly.entity_id
_entity_poly.type
_entity_poly.pdbx_seq_one_letter_code
_entity_poly.pdbx_strand_id
1 'polypeptide(L)'
;MSMLEANAVFLSTLEIFKDGMLVVLNTPRQPRFNEILNYALDTIEQVCPYWETDPEDPLFSVLFGLLGSSDRYHILTSLKILILFSMELETIKRLQGIPDDKINMLMSYTLLEQDKELLSGTLDFFYQYTAIPENVEELLRNFSLPTTLIPRLTNLLLFEGERDVNEIVDQEECKAPAASSIPIVPPDLHSMLLQLPEPERCSRWLKCCFIEDPECDITQLALWHAYQNCFADERVPGVSTLPAAEFINTVSRTFSSAQAQVVTGPVAKFIIRGIRPLETSYDLNGYPYRQCKWNVPNGQCRVSFVDPAKLKEHVFREHMLLNPADLGNLQDARRPTNICAWDTCKDYEIPTINTARVAGHVSTHLPPLQDMSSPPPPPPRKIIQPKLTRLFDYYPTPID
;
A
#
# COMPACT_ATOMS: atom_id res chain seq x y z
N MET A 1 -7.74 -56.66 10.16
CA MET A 1 -7.28 -57.34 11.39
C MET A 1 -5.82 -57.03 11.71
N SER A 2 -4.96 -56.82 10.72
CA SER A 2 -3.55 -56.42 10.87
C SER A 2 -3.30 -55.08 11.57
N MET A 3 -4.28 -54.17 11.62
CA MET A 3 -4.18 -52.89 12.33
C MET A 3 -4.02 -53.01 13.86
N LEU A 4 -4.21 -54.20 14.43
CA LEU A 4 -3.90 -54.47 15.83
C LEU A 4 -2.47 -55.00 15.91
N GLU A 5 -1.62 -54.36 16.71
CA GLU A 5 -0.21 -54.73 16.89
C GLU A 5 -0.03 -56.24 17.17
N ALA A 6 -0.81 -56.83 18.08
CA ALA A 6 -0.73 -58.25 18.39
C ALA A 6 -0.97 -59.15 17.15
N ASN A 7 -1.83 -58.72 16.22
CA ASN A 7 -2.07 -59.43 14.98
C ASN A 7 -0.96 -59.19 13.96
N ALA A 8 -0.39 -57.99 13.90
CA ALA A 8 0.75 -57.69 13.04
C ALA A 8 1.98 -58.51 13.43
N VAL A 9 2.28 -58.58 14.73
CA VAL A 9 3.34 -59.44 15.30
C VAL A 9 3.05 -60.92 15.01
N PHE A 10 1.81 -61.38 15.21
CA PHE A 10 1.48 -62.76 14.89
C PHE A 10 1.70 -63.09 13.40
N LEU A 11 1.26 -62.20 12.50
CA LEU A 11 1.44 -62.37 11.06
C LEU A 11 2.90 -62.31 10.63
N SER A 12 3.75 -61.52 11.30
CA SER A 12 5.17 -61.42 10.96
C SER A 12 5.93 -62.72 11.22
N THR A 13 5.48 -63.53 12.20
CA THR A 13 6.07 -64.84 12.50
C THR A 13 5.75 -65.94 11.49
N LEU A 14 4.80 -65.70 10.58
CA LEU A 14 4.37 -66.69 9.59
C LEU A 14 5.15 -66.49 8.27
N GLU A 15 6.17 -67.32 7.99
CA GLU A 15 6.96 -67.22 6.75
C GLU A 15 6.09 -67.27 5.49
N ILE A 16 5.09 -68.18 5.47
CA ILE A 16 4.15 -68.34 4.35
C ILE A 16 3.33 -67.06 4.06
N PHE A 17 3.17 -66.20 5.07
CA PHE A 17 2.43 -64.96 4.91
C PHE A 17 3.22 -63.95 4.08
N LYS A 18 4.52 -63.79 4.35
CA LYS A 18 5.42 -62.94 3.56
C LYS A 18 5.48 -63.42 2.11
N ASP A 19 5.64 -64.73 1.90
CA ASP A 19 5.62 -65.34 0.56
C ASP A 19 4.30 -65.11 -0.17
N GLY A 20 3.17 -65.30 0.52
CA GLY A 20 1.84 -65.03 -0.03
C GLY A 20 1.65 -63.57 -0.45
N MET A 21 2.14 -62.63 0.37
CA MET A 21 2.12 -61.20 0.05
C MET A 21 2.98 -60.88 -1.18
N LEU A 22 4.16 -61.47 -1.29
CA LEU A 22 5.02 -61.31 -2.47
C LEU A 22 4.35 -61.82 -3.75
N VAL A 23 3.64 -62.95 -3.69
CA VAL A 23 2.88 -63.47 -4.83
C VAL A 23 1.78 -62.49 -5.23
N VAL A 24 1.05 -61.94 -4.26
CA VAL A 24 -0.01 -60.94 -4.52
C VAL A 24 0.57 -59.67 -5.15
N LEU A 25 1.67 -59.13 -4.60
CA LEU A 25 2.28 -57.90 -5.12
C LEU A 25 2.86 -58.04 -6.54
N ASN A 26 3.23 -59.27 -6.94
CA ASN A 26 3.70 -59.61 -8.28
C ASN A 26 2.58 -60.00 -9.26
N THR A 27 1.31 -59.87 -8.87
CA THR A 27 0.19 -60.08 -9.81
C THR A 27 0.23 -59.10 -10.98
N PRO A 28 -0.32 -59.48 -12.16
CA PRO A 28 -0.35 -58.60 -13.32
C PRO A 28 -1.02 -57.26 -13.00
N ARG A 29 -0.43 -56.15 -13.46
CA ARG A 29 -0.96 -54.79 -13.29
C ARG A 29 -2.22 -54.59 -14.14
N GLN A 30 -3.35 -55.09 -13.65
CA GLN A 30 -4.66 -54.99 -14.29
C GLN A 30 -5.66 -54.43 -13.26
N PRO A 31 -6.60 -53.56 -13.68
CA PRO A 31 -7.51 -52.88 -12.76
C PRO A 31 -8.26 -53.80 -11.79
N ARG A 32 -8.61 -55.03 -12.23
CA ARG A 32 -9.29 -56.04 -11.41
C ARG A 32 -8.49 -56.55 -10.19
N PHE A 33 -7.17 -56.37 -10.19
CA PHE A 33 -6.29 -56.76 -9.09
C PHE A 33 -5.87 -55.57 -8.22
N ASN A 34 -6.29 -54.34 -8.53
CA ASN A 34 -5.86 -53.16 -7.77
C ASN A 34 -6.34 -53.22 -6.32
N GLU A 35 -7.58 -53.67 -6.06
CA GLU A 35 -8.10 -53.74 -4.68
C GLU A 35 -7.28 -54.72 -3.82
N ILE A 36 -6.97 -55.90 -4.34
CA ILE A 36 -6.18 -56.89 -3.59
C ILE A 36 -4.72 -56.44 -3.40
N LEU A 37 -4.16 -55.73 -4.38
CA LEU A 37 -2.84 -55.11 -4.26
C LEU A 37 -2.82 -54.04 -3.16
N ASN A 38 -3.83 -53.17 -3.11
CA ASN A 38 -3.93 -52.14 -2.09
C ASN A 38 -4.07 -52.75 -0.70
N TYR A 39 -4.94 -53.74 -0.53
CA TYR A 39 -5.06 -54.46 0.75
C TYR A 39 -3.78 -55.19 1.15
N ALA A 40 -3.03 -55.73 0.19
CA ALA A 40 -1.73 -56.34 0.48
C ALA A 40 -0.72 -55.28 0.95
N LEU A 41 -0.65 -54.13 0.29
CA LEU A 41 0.23 -53.03 0.69
C LEU A 41 -0.11 -52.47 2.06
N ASP A 42 -1.39 -52.19 2.34
CA ASP A 42 -1.86 -51.78 3.68
C ASP A 42 -1.45 -52.80 4.74
N THR A 43 -1.59 -54.09 4.43
CA THR A 43 -1.27 -55.16 5.38
C THR A 43 0.23 -55.27 5.61
N ILE A 44 1.03 -55.15 4.56
CA ILE A 44 2.49 -55.15 4.65
C ILE A 44 2.97 -53.95 5.45
N GLU A 45 2.41 -52.77 5.25
CA GLU A 45 2.75 -51.57 6.05
C GLU A 45 2.62 -51.81 7.56
N GLN A 46 1.59 -52.55 7.99
CA GLN A 46 1.41 -52.86 9.41
C GLN A 46 2.38 -53.93 9.93
N VAL A 47 2.81 -54.87 9.07
CA VAL A 47 3.59 -56.05 9.47
C VAL A 47 5.10 -55.83 9.30
N CYS A 48 5.50 -54.97 8.34
CA CYS A 48 6.89 -54.74 7.98
C CYS A 48 7.81 -54.27 9.12
N PRO A 49 7.36 -53.51 10.15
CA PRO A 49 8.25 -53.15 11.27
C PRO A 49 8.79 -54.38 12.00
N TYR A 50 8.03 -55.47 12.02
CA TYR A 50 8.39 -56.70 12.74
C TYR A 50 9.18 -57.72 11.89
N TRP A 51 9.47 -57.41 10.62
CA TRP A 51 10.25 -58.29 9.75
C TRP A 51 11.75 -57.97 9.80
N GLU A 52 12.56 -59.00 9.94
CA GLU A 52 13.98 -58.93 9.60
C GLU A 52 14.13 -59.02 8.08
N THR A 53 14.98 -58.17 7.52
CA THR A 53 15.09 -57.98 6.07
C THR A 53 16.55 -57.76 5.72
N ASP A 54 17.04 -58.46 4.70
CA ASP A 54 18.38 -58.27 4.15
C ASP A 54 18.32 -57.45 2.84
N PRO A 55 19.45 -56.91 2.34
CA PRO A 55 19.47 -56.15 1.10
C PRO A 55 19.01 -56.93 -0.15
N GLU A 56 18.98 -58.25 -0.10
CA GLU A 56 18.58 -59.13 -1.21
C GLU A 56 17.11 -59.60 -1.08
N ASP A 57 16.36 -59.02 -0.13
CA ASP A 57 14.97 -59.42 0.11
C ASP A 57 14.10 -59.14 -1.14
N PRO A 58 13.37 -60.14 -1.66
CA PRO A 58 12.50 -59.98 -2.81
C PRO A 58 11.47 -58.85 -2.66
N LEU A 59 11.08 -58.52 -1.43
CA LEU A 59 10.15 -57.43 -1.15
C LEU A 59 10.71 -56.07 -1.60
N PHE A 60 12.02 -55.82 -1.43
CA PHE A 60 12.63 -54.56 -1.86
C PHE A 60 12.51 -54.37 -3.37
N SER A 61 12.80 -55.41 -4.16
CA SER A 61 12.67 -55.38 -5.62
C SER A 61 11.25 -55.01 -6.06
N VAL A 62 10.24 -55.59 -5.39
CA VAL A 62 8.83 -55.30 -5.66
C VAL A 62 8.46 -53.87 -5.28
N LEU A 63 8.90 -53.40 -4.10
CA LEU A 63 8.66 -52.02 -3.64
C LEU A 63 9.32 -50.99 -4.56
N PHE A 64 10.56 -51.23 -5.01
CA PHE A 64 11.22 -50.37 -5.99
C PHE A 64 10.47 -50.31 -7.33
N GLY A 65 9.85 -51.43 -7.74
CA GLY A 65 8.96 -51.45 -8.90
C GLY A 65 7.72 -50.57 -8.71
N LEU A 66 7.16 -50.53 -7.50
CA LEU A 66 5.98 -49.72 -7.16
C LEU A 66 6.26 -48.22 -7.07
N LEU A 67 7.49 -47.81 -6.76
CA LEU A 67 7.89 -46.40 -6.80
C LEU A 67 7.70 -45.77 -8.19
N GLY A 68 7.73 -46.57 -9.26
CA GLY A 68 7.48 -46.13 -10.65
C GLY A 68 6.06 -46.42 -11.16
N SER A 69 5.12 -46.74 -10.27
CA SER A 69 3.72 -47.01 -10.61
C SER A 69 3.02 -45.75 -11.17
N SER A 70 1.98 -45.93 -11.98
CA SER A 70 1.09 -44.83 -12.38
C SER A 70 0.05 -44.47 -11.31
N ASP A 71 -0.03 -45.28 -10.25
CA ASP A 71 -0.95 -45.09 -9.13
C ASP A 71 -0.23 -44.43 -7.96
N ARG A 72 -0.69 -43.23 -7.58
CA ARG A 72 -0.17 -42.44 -6.46
C ARG A 72 -0.15 -43.23 -5.15
N TYR A 73 -1.20 -44.01 -4.90
CA TYR A 73 -1.32 -44.77 -3.65
C TYR A 73 -0.24 -45.84 -3.57
N HIS A 74 0.05 -46.55 -4.67
CA HIS A 74 1.16 -47.51 -4.71
C HIS A 74 2.52 -46.85 -4.44
N ILE A 75 2.78 -45.68 -5.02
CA ILE A 75 4.03 -44.95 -4.81
C ILE A 75 4.17 -44.59 -3.32
N LEU A 76 3.16 -43.96 -2.74
CA LEU A 76 3.19 -43.52 -1.34
C LEU A 76 3.33 -44.66 -0.36
N THR A 77 2.51 -45.71 -0.49
CA THR A 77 2.53 -46.83 0.46
C THR A 77 3.84 -47.61 0.32
N SER A 78 4.36 -47.80 -0.90
CA SER A 78 5.68 -48.45 -1.06
C SER A 78 6.82 -47.62 -0.48
N LEU A 79 6.81 -46.30 -0.69
CA LEU A 79 7.78 -45.38 -0.09
C LEU A 79 7.71 -45.41 1.44
N LYS A 80 6.51 -45.42 2.01
CA LYS A 80 6.28 -45.51 3.45
C LYS A 80 6.79 -46.83 4.03
N ILE A 81 6.51 -47.96 3.37
CA ILE A 81 7.03 -49.27 3.78
C ILE A 81 8.56 -49.26 3.78
N LEU A 82 9.21 -48.70 2.75
CA LEU A 82 10.68 -48.57 2.68
C LEU A 82 11.25 -47.75 3.85
N ILE A 83 10.59 -46.66 4.23
CA ILE A 83 10.97 -45.83 5.37
C ILE A 83 10.81 -46.61 6.68
N LEU A 84 9.66 -47.28 6.88
CA LEU A 84 9.39 -48.07 8.09
C LEU A 84 10.42 -49.19 8.29
N PHE A 85 10.85 -49.84 7.21
CA PHE A 85 11.96 -50.80 7.28
C PHE A 85 13.26 -50.19 7.82
N SER A 86 13.49 -48.91 7.58
CA SER A 86 14.71 -48.22 8.02
C SER A 86 14.62 -47.64 9.44
N MET A 87 13.43 -47.50 10.03
CA MET A 87 13.22 -46.73 11.26
C MET A 87 13.48 -47.47 12.58
N GLU A 88 13.68 -48.79 12.57
CA GLU A 88 13.94 -49.59 13.79
C GLU A 88 15.26 -50.37 13.68
N LEU A 89 16.33 -49.78 14.21
CA LEU A 89 17.74 -50.18 14.06
C LEU A 89 18.20 -51.35 14.97
N GLU A 90 17.30 -52.04 15.68
CA GLU A 90 17.70 -53.11 16.60
C GLU A 90 18.19 -54.38 15.87
N THR A 91 17.84 -54.56 14.58
CA THR A 91 18.30 -55.66 13.73
C THR A 91 18.97 -55.15 12.44
N ILE A 92 19.52 -56.05 11.62
CA ILE A 92 20.27 -55.75 10.36
C ILE A 92 19.31 -55.26 9.26
N LYS A 93 18.49 -54.24 9.53
CA LYS A 93 17.65 -53.60 8.52
C LYS A 93 18.50 -52.51 7.85
N ARG A 94 18.96 -52.75 6.62
CA ARG A 94 19.81 -51.81 5.88
C ARG A 94 19.14 -51.42 4.58
N LEU A 95 18.80 -50.14 4.45
CA LEU A 95 18.31 -49.54 3.22
C LEU A 95 19.48 -49.33 2.24
N GLN A 96 20.05 -50.42 1.73
CA GLN A 96 21.20 -50.46 0.82
C GLN A 96 20.82 -51.15 -0.49
N GLY A 97 21.64 -51.01 -1.54
CA GLY A 97 21.41 -51.68 -2.83
C GLY A 97 20.26 -51.10 -3.65
N ILE A 98 19.88 -49.85 -3.40
CA ILE A 98 18.84 -49.16 -4.15
C ILE A 98 19.38 -48.79 -5.54
N PRO A 99 18.70 -49.16 -6.64
CA PRO A 99 19.17 -48.82 -7.97
C PRO A 99 19.24 -47.30 -8.22
N ASP A 100 20.27 -46.85 -8.97
CA ASP A 100 20.50 -45.43 -9.26
C ASP A 100 19.30 -44.75 -9.97
N ASP A 101 18.53 -45.49 -10.78
CA ASP A 101 17.34 -44.96 -11.44
C ASP A 101 16.24 -44.60 -10.43
N LYS A 102 16.14 -45.35 -9.32
CA LYS A 102 15.18 -45.09 -8.24
C LYS A 102 15.58 -43.89 -7.41
N ILE A 103 16.88 -43.72 -7.12
CA ILE A 103 17.38 -42.53 -6.44
C ILE A 103 17.11 -41.27 -7.28
N ASN A 104 17.37 -41.31 -8.59
CA ASN A 104 17.02 -40.21 -9.51
C ASN A 104 15.51 -39.91 -9.55
N MET A 105 14.69 -40.96 -9.54
CA MET A 105 13.22 -40.83 -9.49
C MET A 105 12.77 -40.14 -8.20
N LEU A 106 13.31 -40.55 -7.04
CA LEU A 106 13.01 -39.93 -5.75
C LEU A 106 13.51 -38.48 -5.71
N MET A 107 14.71 -38.18 -6.23
CA MET A 107 15.14 -36.78 -6.39
C MET A 107 14.15 -35.98 -7.24
N SER A 108 13.58 -36.59 -8.29
CA SER A 108 12.57 -35.94 -9.14
C SER A 108 11.26 -35.71 -8.40
N TYR A 109 10.85 -36.62 -7.51
CA TYR A 109 9.66 -36.42 -6.66
C TYR A 109 9.79 -35.24 -5.70
N THR A 110 11.01 -34.88 -5.28
CA THR A 110 11.20 -33.66 -4.48
C THR A 110 10.78 -32.39 -5.22
N LEU A 111 10.70 -32.41 -6.56
CA LEU A 111 10.28 -31.27 -7.38
C LEU A 111 8.76 -31.09 -7.43
N LEU A 112 7.97 -32.06 -6.95
CA LEU A 112 6.51 -32.04 -6.99
C LEU A 112 5.91 -31.34 -5.77
N GLU A 113 5.98 -30.00 -5.73
CA GLU A 113 5.46 -29.17 -4.63
C GLU A 113 3.97 -29.30 -4.35
N GLN A 114 3.19 -29.62 -5.38
CA GLN A 114 1.73 -29.71 -5.27
C GLN A 114 1.30 -30.94 -4.45
N ASP A 115 2.13 -31.98 -4.43
CA ASP A 115 1.86 -33.21 -3.68
C ASP A 115 2.68 -33.24 -2.39
N LYS A 116 2.18 -32.56 -1.36
CA LYS A 116 2.87 -32.40 -0.07
C LYS A 116 3.18 -33.73 0.62
N GLU A 117 2.29 -34.71 0.48
CA GLU A 117 2.45 -36.03 1.10
C GLU A 117 3.59 -36.81 0.44
N LEU A 118 3.65 -36.79 -0.90
CA LEU A 118 4.75 -37.40 -1.65
C LEU A 118 6.07 -36.67 -1.40
N LEU A 119 6.05 -35.34 -1.37
CA LEU A 119 7.23 -34.53 -1.04
C LEU A 119 7.75 -34.86 0.36
N SER A 120 6.88 -34.87 1.38
CA SER A 120 7.24 -35.23 2.75
C SER A 120 7.82 -36.63 2.82
N GLY A 121 7.12 -37.63 2.28
CA GLY A 121 7.60 -39.02 2.28
C GLY A 121 8.94 -39.19 1.55
N THR A 122 9.16 -38.43 0.48
CA THR A 122 10.44 -38.47 -0.24
C THR A 122 11.59 -37.87 0.59
N LEU A 123 11.31 -36.78 1.31
CA LEU A 123 12.29 -36.19 2.23
C LEU A 123 12.57 -37.10 3.43
N ASP A 124 11.55 -37.75 3.99
CA ASP A 124 11.69 -38.75 5.05
C ASP A 124 12.54 -39.94 4.58
N PHE A 125 12.35 -40.39 3.34
CA PHE A 125 13.21 -41.40 2.73
C PHE A 125 14.66 -40.92 2.64
N PHE A 126 14.92 -39.71 2.12
CA PHE A 126 16.30 -39.20 2.03
C PHE A 126 16.92 -39.01 3.41
N TYR A 127 16.14 -38.62 4.42
CA TYR A 127 16.60 -38.55 5.80
C TYR A 127 17.09 -39.91 6.31
N GLN A 128 16.28 -40.96 6.11
CA GLN A 128 16.67 -42.33 6.51
C GLN A 128 17.82 -42.89 5.66
N TYR A 129 17.78 -42.69 4.35
CA TYR A 129 18.80 -43.18 3.40
C TYR A 129 20.18 -42.56 3.70
N THR A 130 20.22 -41.26 4.00
CA THR A 130 21.47 -40.54 4.33
C THR A 130 21.95 -40.72 5.77
N ALA A 131 21.15 -41.36 6.63
CA ALA A 131 21.61 -41.77 7.96
C ALA A 131 22.66 -42.90 7.91
N ILE A 132 22.73 -43.63 6.79
CA ILE A 132 23.70 -44.69 6.54
C ILE A 132 24.93 -44.09 5.81
N PRO A 133 26.15 -44.12 6.38
CA PRO A 133 27.34 -43.51 5.77
C PRO A 133 27.67 -44.03 4.37
N GLU A 134 27.53 -45.34 4.13
CA GLU A 134 27.84 -45.97 2.84
C GLU A 134 26.94 -45.42 1.71
N ASN A 135 25.66 -45.16 2.01
CA ASN A 135 24.73 -44.55 1.07
C ASN A 135 25.12 -43.11 0.76
N VAL A 136 25.66 -42.36 1.73
CA VAL A 136 26.14 -41.00 1.50
C VAL A 136 27.36 -41.00 0.58
N GLU A 137 28.29 -41.94 0.77
CA GLU A 137 29.44 -42.10 -0.12
C GLU A 137 29.02 -42.43 -1.55
N GLU A 138 28.08 -43.36 -1.72
CA GLU A 138 27.51 -43.72 -3.03
C GLU A 138 26.78 -42.54 -3.68
N LEU A 139 25.96 -41.82 -2.90
CA LEU A 139 25.22 -40.64 -3.35
C LEU A 139 26.15 -39.53 -3.85
N LEU A 140 27.24 -39.26 -3.14
CA LEU A 140 28.25 -38.27 -3.52
C LEU A 140 29.07 -38.70 -4.74
N ARG A 141 29.25 -40.01 -4.95
CA ARG A 141 30.03 -40.56 -6.05
C ARG A 141 29.23 -40.62 -7.35
N ASN A 142 27.97 -41.06 -7.28
CA ASN A 142 27.15 -41.38 -8.44
C ASN A 142 26.31 -40.18 -8.91
N PHE A 143 26.06 -39.18 -8.05
CA PHE A 143 25.14 -38.07 -8.35
C PHE A 143 25.77 -36.68 -8.12
N SER A 144 25.36 -35.70 -8.94
CA SER A 144 25.80 -34.30 -8.81
C SER A 144 24.89 -33.48 -7.89
N LEU A 145 24.97 -33.75 -6.58
CA LEU A 145 24.10 -33.09 -5.58
C LEU A 145 24.08 -31.55 -5.61
N PRO A 146 25.20 -30.83 -5.88
CA PRO A 146 25.18 -29.37 -5.94
C PRO A 146 24.28 -28.80 -7.04
N THR A 147 23.95 -29.59 -8.06
CA THR A 147 23.11 -29.16 -9.19
C THR A 147 21.69 -29.74 -9.14
N THR A 148 21.48 -30.84 -8.41
CA THR A 148 20.19 -31.53 -8.34
C THR A 148 19.49 -31.29 -7.00
N LEU A 149 19.91 -32.00 -5.96
CA LEU A 149 19.18 -32.08 -4.70
C LEU A 149 19.42 -30.88 -3.78
N ILE A 150 20.65 -30.37 -3.68
CA ILE A 150 20.99 -29.28 -2.73
C ILE A 150 20.24 -27.97 -3.02
N PRO A 151 20.21 -27.46 -4.28
CA PRO A 151 19.43 -26.27 -4.58
C PRO A 151 17.95 -26.46 -4.26
N ARG A 152 17.44 -27.68 -4.51
CA ARG A 152 16.06 -28.02 -4.22
C ARG A 152 15.75 -27.99 -2.72
N LEU A 153 16.59 -28.63 -1.89
CA LEU A 153 16.46 -28.60 -0.44
C LEU A 153 16.55 -27.18 0.12
N THR A 154 17.40 -26.34 -0.46
CA THR A 154 17.55 -24.93 -0.06
C THR A 154 16.28 -24.13 -0.39
N ASN A 155 15.69 -24.33 -1.57
CA ASN A 155 14.43 -23.69 -1.95
C ASN A 155 13.27 -24.12 -1.03
N LEU A 156 13.26 -25.38 -0.59
CA LEU A 156 12.24 -25.90 0.31
C LEU A 156 12.27 -25.25 1.72
N LEU A 157 13.35 -24.56 2.11
CA LEU A 157 13.38 -23.79 3.36
C LEU A 157 12.42 -22.60 3.35
N LEU A 158 12.02 -22.13 2.16
CA LEU A 158 11.01 -21.08 1.97
C LEU A 158 9.66 -21.66 1.52
N PHE A 159 9.47 -22.98 1.59
CA PHE A 159 8.23 -23.62 1.19
C PHE A 159 7.08 -23.15 2.09
N GLU A 160 6.04 -22.60 1.46
CA GLU A 160 4.90 -21.95 2.14
C GLU A 160 5.27 -20.78 3.06
N GLY A 161 6.44 -20.15 2.84
CA GLY A 161 6.79 -18.92 3.54
C GLY A 161 5.85 -17.76 3.16
N GLU A 162 5.16 -17.19 4.15
CA GLU A 162 4.37 -15.97 3.95
C GLU A 162 5.31 -14.75 3.91
N ARG A 163 5.07 -13.80 3.01
CA ARG A 163 5.84 -12.55 2.95
C ARG A 163 5.18 -11.54 3.88
N ASP A 164 5.93 -11.06 4.87
CA ASP A 164 5.51 -9.97 5.73
C ASP A 164 6.32 -8.69 5.43
N VAL A 165 5.65 -7.54 5.59
CA VAL A 165 6.21 -6.21 5.31
C VAL A 165 6.13 -5.37 6.57
N ASN A 166 7.28 -5.14 7.21
CA ASN A 166 7.37 -4.25 8.34
C ASN A 166 7.66 -2.81 7.87
N GLU A 167 6.76 -1.88 8.19
CA GLU A 167 6.94 -0.43 7.98
C GLU A 167 7.42 0.22 9.27
N ILE A 168 8.63 0.78 9.24
CA ILE A 168 9.17 1.61 10.32
C ILE A 168 9.07 3.08 9.90
N VAL A 169 8.32 3.88 10.65
CA VAL A 169 8.20 5.33 10.43
C VAL A 169 9.34 6.02 11.17
N ASP A 170 10.33 6.53 10.43
CA ASP A 170 11.46 7.26 11.01
C ASP A 170 11.12 8.72 11.29
N GLN A 171 10.18 9.28 10.52
CA GLN A 171 9.80 10.69 10.61
C GLN A 171 8.33 10.88 10.25
N GLU A 172 7.62 11.57 11.13
CA GLU A 172 6.21 11.95 10.92
C GLU A 172 6.08 13.15 9.98
N GLU A 173 4.95 13.21 9.27
CA GLU A 173 4.61 14.36 8.42
C GLU A 173 4.26 15.58 9.27
N CYS A 174 4.90 16.73 9.02
CA CYS A 174 4.52 18.00 9.64
C CYS A 174 3.95 18.96 8.58
N LYS A 175 2.68 19.34 8.77
CA LYS A 175 1.99 20.35 7.96
C LYS A 175 2.25 21.75 8.49
N ALA A 176 2.18 22.74 7.62
CA ALA A 176 2.28 24.15 7.98
C ALA A 176 1.19 24.55 8.98
N PRO A 177 1.47 25.54 9.85
CA PRO A 177 0.44 26.11 10.71
C PRO A 177 -0.69 26.70 9.87
N ALA A 178 -1.91 26.66 10.40
CA ALA A 178 -3.06 27.28 9.74
C ALA A 178 -2.83 28.79 9.53
N ALA A 179 -3.48 29.35 8.51
CA ALA A 179 -3.51 30.79 8.30
C ALA A 179 -4.07 31.50 9.54
N SER A 180 -3.36 32.51 10.03
CA SER A 180 -3.72 33.27 11.23
C SER A 180 -4.84 34.29 11.00
N SER A 181 -5.06 34.69 9.74
CA SER A 181 -6.04 35.71 9.36
C SER A 181 -7.12 35.13 8.46
N ILE A 182 -8.38 35.52 8.71
CA ILE A 182 -9.51 35.21 7.84
C ILE A 182 -9.37 36.06 6.56
N PRO A 183 -9.53 35.46 5.36
CA PRO A 183 -9.36 36.19 4.12
C PRO A 183 -10.45 37.28 3.97
N ILE A 184 -10.06 38.40 3.35
CA ILE A 184 -10.98 39.51 3.08
C ILE A 184 -11.82 39.15 1.84
N VAL A 185 -13.13 39.36 1.94
CA VAL A 185 -14.09 39.16 0.85
C VAL A 185 -14.00 40.33 -0.13
N PRO A 186 -13.72 40.09 -1.44
CA PRO A 186 -13.68 41.15 -2.43
C PRO A 186 -15.06 41.78 -2.67
N PRO A 187 -15.13 43.05 -3.12
CA PRO A 187 -16.41 43.76 -3.32
C PRO A 187 -17.39 43.01 -4.23
N ASP A 188 -16.91 42.41 -5.31
CA ASP A 188 -17.75 41.65 -6.25
C ASP A 188 -18.40 40.44 -5.56
N LEU A 189 -17.61 39.65 -4.83
CA LEU A 189 -18.11 38.50 -4.07
C LEU A 189 -19.09 38.94 -2.98
N HIS A 190 -18.78 40.03 -2.27
CA HIS A 190 -19.64 40.59 -1.24
C HIS A 190 -21.03 40.95 -1.80
N SER A 191 -21.06 41.62 -2.96
CA SER A 191 -22.31 41.99 -3.64
C SER A 191 -23.16 40.77 -4.02
N MET A 192 -22.53 39.68 -4.45
CA MET A 192 -23.21 38.41 -4.77
C MET A 192 -23.74 37.72 -3.51
N LEU A 193 -22.95 37.68 -2.43
CA LEU A 193 -23.35 37.10 -1.15
C LEU A 193 -24.53 37.85 -0.53
N LEU A 194 -24.58 39.18 -0.65
CA LEU A 194 -25.70 39.99 -0.15
C LEU A 194 -27.05 39.67 -0.79
N GLN A 195 -27.07 39.11 -2.01
CA GLN A 195 -28.30 38.69 -2.69
C GLN A 195 -28.91 37.41 -2.10
N LEU A 196 -28.15 36.68 -1.26
CA LEU A 196 -28.60 35.44 -0.66
C LEU A 196 -29.33 35.70 0.68
N PRO A 197 -30.44 34.99 0.94
CA PRO A 197 -31.10 35.02 2.23
C PRO A 197 -30.30 34.27 3.30
N GLU A 198 -30.55 34.58 4.56
CA GLU A 198 -30.04 33.78 5.68
C GLU A 198 -30.85 32.49 5.82
N PRO A 199 -30.23 31.35 6.20
CA PRO A 199 -28.82 31.15 6.58
C PRO A 199 -27.89 30.78 5.41
N GLU A 200 -28.40 30.76 4.16
CA GLU A 200 -27.62 30.35 2.98
C GLU A 200 -26.43 31.28 2.73
N ARG A 201 -26.62 32.59 2.93
CA ARG A 201 -25.54 33.58 2.85
C ARG A 201 -24.37 33.23 3.77
N CYS A 202 -24.65 32.94 5.04
CA CYS A 202 -23.64 32.50 6.01
C CYS A 202 -22.92 31.24 5.53
N SER A 203 -23.66 30.21 5.09
CA SER A 203 -23.06 28.97 4.58
C SER A 203 -22.16 29.19 3.37
N ARG A 204 -22.57 30.05 2.44
CA ARG A 204 -21.77 30.39 1.24
C ARG A 204 -20.54 31.19 1.59
N TRP A 205 -20.67 32.19 2.45
CA TRP A 205 -19.53 32.96 2.95
C TRP A 205 -18.49 32.06 3.64
N LEU A 206 -18.95 31.12 4.48
CA LEU A 206 -18.10 30.13 5.15
C LEU A 206 -17.31 29.31 4.12
N LYS A 207 -17.97 28.76 3.08
CA LYS A 207 -17.30 28.00 2.00
C LYS A 207 -16.32 28.83 1.17
N CYS A 208 -16.51 30.14 1.10
CA CYS A 208 -15.60 31.05 0.40
C CYS A 208 -14.35 31.38 1.22
N CYS A 209 -14.40 31.27 2.56
CA CYS A 209 -13.34 31.76 3.45
C CYS A 209 -12.68 30.66 4.28
N PHE A 210 -13.27 29.46 4.36
CA PHE A 210 -12.84 28.36 5.23
C PHE A 210 -12.86 27.03 4.50
N ILE A 211 -12.07 26.09 5.02
CA ILE A 211 -11.98 24.71 4.57
C ILE A 211 -11.95 23.76 5.77
N GLU A 212 -12.42 22.53 5.56
CA GLU A 212 -12.35 21.45 6.54
C GLU A 212 -10.89 21.04 6.80
N ASP A 213 -10.50 21.01 8.07
CA ASP A 213 -9.18 20.57 8.53
C ASP A 213 -9.27 20.00 9.97
N PRO A 214 -9.26 18.67 10.14
CA PRO A 214 -9.46 18.02 11.44
C PRO A 214 -8.45 18.39 12.53
N GLU A 215 -7.26 18.85 12.13
CA GLU A 215 -6.15 19.15 13.02
C GLU A 215 -6.15 20.61 13.49
N CYS A 216 -7.04 21.45 12.96
CA CYS A 216 -7.08 22.88 13.22
C CYS A 216 -8.35 23.30 13.98
N ASP A 217 -8.26 24.47 14.61
CA ASP A 217 -9.38 25.12 15.28
C ASP A 217 -9.35 26.64 15.07
N ILE A 218 -10.52 27.25 15.23
CA ILE A 218 -10.70 28.70 15.26
C ILE A 218 -11.63 29.11 16.40
N THR A 219 -11.37 30.25 17.04
CA THR A 219 -12.25 30.74 18.11
C THR A 219 -13.63 31.14 17.55
N GLN A 220 -14.69 30.80 18.29
CA GLN A 220 -16.07 31.15 17.92
C GLN A 220 -16.25 32.67 17.78
N LEU A 221 -15.60 33.43 18.67
CA LEU A 221 -15.67 34.90 18.68
C LEU A 221 -15.04 35.52 17.43
N ALA A 222 -13.86 35.06 17.00
CA ALA A 222 -13.21 35.57 15.80
C ALA A 222 -14.03 35.28 14.54
N LEU A 223 -14.58 34.07 14.44
CA LEU A 223 -15.42 33.65 13.31
C LEU A 223 -16.70 34.49 13.23
N TRP A 224 -17.37 34.69 14.37
CA TRP A 224 -18.57 35.52 14.48
C TRP A 224 -18.30 37.00 14.16
N HIS A 225 -17.24 37.59 14.71
CA HIS A 225 -16.89 38.98 14.40
C HIS A 225 -16.52 39.19 12.94
N ALA A 226 -15.82 38.24 12.31
CA ALA A 226 -15.52 38.32 10.89
C ALA A 226 -16.79 38.32 10.03
N TYR A 227 -17.79 37.50 10.41
CA TYR A 227 -19.08 37.48 9.75
C TYR A 227 -19.82 38.81 9.89
N GLN A 228 -19.91 39.31 11.12
CA GLN A 228 -20.56 40.59 11.44
C GLN A 228 -19.88 41.76 10.71
N ASN A 229 -18.55 41.85 10.74
CA ASN A 229 -17.82 42.90 10.04
C ASN A 229 -18.00 42.84 8.51
N CYS A 230 -18.34 41.68 7.96
CA CYS A 230 -18.59 41.52 6.53
C CYS A 230 -19.98 42.00 6.13
N PHE A 231 -21.02 41.77 6.95
CA PHE A 231 -22.42 41.98 6.53
C PHE A 231 -23.25 42.94 7.40
N ALA A 232 -22.80 43.30 8.60
CA ALA A 232 -23.51 44.18 9.52
C ALA A 232 -23.30 45.67 9.20
N ASP A 233 -23.41 46.04 7.92
CA ASP A 233 -23.40 47.45 7.52
C ASP A 233 -24.81 48.05 7.68
N GLU A 234 -24.99 48.86 8.72
CA GLU A 234 -26.25 49.54 9.05
C GLU A 234 -26.76 50.48 7.93
N ARG A 235 -25.91 50.79 6.95
CA ARG A 235 -26.24 51.68 5.82
C ARG A 235 -27.09 51.02 4.75
N VAL A 236 -27.23 49.69 4.76
CA VAL A 236 -28.04 48.94 3.79
C VAL A 236 -29.37 48.51 4.43
N PRO A 237 -30.50 49.18 4.13
CA PRO A 237 -31.78 48.85 4.73
C PRO A 237 -32.21 47.42 4.37
N GLY A 238 -32.56 46.62 5.37
CA GLY A 238 -33.12 45.27 5.18
C GLY A 238 -32.12 44.10 5.27
N VAL A 239 -30.82 44.36 5.47
CA VAL A 239 -29.83 43.30 5.68
C VAL A 239 -29.72 42.99 7.18
N SER A 240 -30.39 41.93 7.62
CA SER A 240 -30.21 41.37 8.97
C SER A 240 -29.20 40.22 8.93
N THR A 241 -28.26 40.18 9.87
CA THR A 241 -27.33 39.06 10.07
C THR A 241 -27.90 38.04 11.04
N LEU A 242 -27.54 36.75 10.88
CA LEU A 242 -27.87 35.70 11.86
C LEU A 242 -27.46 36.10 13.28
N PRO A 243 -28.21 35.73 14.34
CA PRO A 243 -27.77 35.75 15.74
C PRO A 243 -26.66 34.73 16.03
N ALA A 244 -25.91 34.92 17.12
CA ALA A 244 -24.73 34.11 17.44
C ALA A 244 -25.03 32.60 17.53
N ALA A 245 -26.13 32.20 18.17
CA ALA A 245 -26.50 30.79 18.30
C ALA A 245 -26.83 30.14 16.95
N GLU A 246 -27.59 30.83 16.09
CA GLU A 246 -27.94 30.34 14.75
C GLU A 246 -26.71 30.29 13.82
N PHE A 247 -25.79 31.23 13.99
CA PHE A 247 -24.52 31.24 13.28
C PHE A 247 -23.68 30.00 13.60
N ILE A 248 -23.46 29.69 14.87
CA ILE A 248 -22.67 28.50 15.28
C ILE A 248 -23.32 27.20 14.79
N ASN A 249 -24.67 27.12 14.81
CA ASN A 249 -25.40 26.00 14.22
C ASN A 249 -25.19 25.91 12.70
N THR A 250 -25.13 27.05 12.00
CA THR A 250 -24.89 27.10 10.55
C THR A 250 -23.47 26.66 10.20
N VAL A 251 -22.47 27.01 11.01
CA VAL A 251 -21.08 26.54 10.84
C VAL A 251 -21.02 25.01 10.88
N SER A 252 -21.63 24.41 11.92
CA SER A 252 -21.64 22.95 12.14
C SER A 252 -22.45 22.21 11.07
N ARG A 253 -23.41 22.87 10.41
CA ARG A 253 -24.15 22.31 9.26
C ARG A 253 -23.41 22.47 7.93
N THR A 254 -22.57 23.50 7.80
CA THR A 254 -21.86 23.81 6.56
C THR A 254 -20.65 22.89 6.37
N PHE A 255 -19.99 22.54 7.47
CA PHE A 255 -18.81 21.69 7.49
C PHE A 255 -19.08 20.46 8.37
N SER A 256 -18.93 19.28 7.79
CA SER A 256 -19.11 17.99 8.45
C SER A 256 -18.10 17.74 9.57
N SER A 257 -16.88 18.27 9.43
CA SER A 257 -15.82 18.18 10.44
C SER A 257 -15.95 19.21 11.56
N ALA A 258 -16.77 20.25 11.40
CA ALA A 258 -16.85 21.35 12.35
C ALA A 258 -17.60 20.96 13.63
N GLN A 259 -16.92 21.10 14.78
CA GLN A 259 -17.52 20.86 16.09
C GLN A 259 -17.24 22.02 17.04
N ALA A 260 -18.31 22.57 17.62
CA ALA A 260 -18.21 23.57 18.68
C ALA A 260 -17.79 22.90 19.99
N GLN A 261 -16.69 23.38 20.59
CA GLN A 261 -16.13 22.82 21.82
C GLN A 261 -15.65 23.95 22.75
N VAL A 262 -15.64 23.66 24.06
CA VAL A 262 -15.08 24.53 25.09
C VAL A 262 -13.82 23.88 25.62
N VAL A 263 -12.68 24.50 25.38
CA VAL A 263 -11.41 24.04 25.93
C VAL A 263 -11.27 24.62 27.34
N THR A 264 -11.30 23.73 28.33
CA THR A 264 -11.13 24.09 29.75
C THR A 264 -9.65 24.35 30.05
N GLY A 265 -9.31 25.59 30.34
CA GLY A 265 -7.99 26.03 30.78
C GLY A 265 -8.11 27.16 31.82
N PRO A 266 -7.02 27.89 32.12
CA PRO A 266 -7.05 29.05 33.04
C PRO A 266 -8.08 30.12 32.60
N VAL A 267 -8.30 30.23 31.29
CA VAL A 267 -9.39 30.98 30.66
C VAL A 267 -10.08 30.04 29.70
N ALA A 268 -11.39 29.85 29.85
CA ALA A 268 -12.19 29.02 28.96
C ALA A 268 -12.18 29.59 27.53
N LYS A 269 -11.80 28.77 26.55
CA LYS A 269 -11.78 29.16 25.13
C LYS A 269 -12.89 28.43 24.38
N PHE A 270 -13.77 29.19 23.74
CA PHE A 270 -14.82 28.67 22.87
C PHE A 270 -14.29 28.58 21.44
N ILE A 271 -14.14 27.35 20.94
CA ILE A 271 -13.56 27.08 19.61
C ILE A 271 -14.54 26.30 18.73
N ILE A 272 -14.30 26.37 17.42
CA ILE A 272 -14.80 25.42 16.42
C ILE A 272 -13.58 24.62 15.94
N ARG A 273 -13.55 23.33 16.26
CA ARG A 273 -12.53 22.40 15.78
C ARG A 273 -12.95 21.82 14.43
N GLY A 274 -11.99 21.52 13.57
CA GLY A 274 -12.21 20.82 12.31
C GLY A 274 -12.30 21.73 11.09
N ILE A 275 -12.02 23.02 11.23
CA ILE A 275 -11.97 23.99 10.13
C ILE A 275 -10.78 24.92 10.30
N ARG A 276 -10.31 25.48 9.18
CA ARG A 276 -9.31 26.55 9.18
C ARG A 276 -9.66 27.65 8.16
N PRO A 277 -9.15 28.87 8.34
CA PRO A 277 -9.20 29.89 7.30
C PRO A 277 -8.43 29.46 6.04
N LEU A 278 -8.95 29.85 4.89
CA LEU A 278 -8.24 29.79 3.61
C LEU A 278 -7.23 30.93 3.50
N GLU A 279 -6.15 30.69 2.76
CA GLU A 279 -5.09 31.67 2.50
C GLU A 279 -5.58 32.85 1.63
N THR A 280 -6.59 32.60 0.80
CA THR A 280 -7.31 33.59 0.00
C THR A 280 -8.80 33.24 -0.04
N SER A 281 -9.66 34.21 -0.33
CA SER A 281 -11.09 33.96 -0.52
C SER A 281 -11.34 33.25 -1.85
N TYR A 282 -12.43 32.49 -1.91
CA TYR A 282 -12.87 31.75 -3.10
C TYR A 282 -14.21 32.30 -3.59
N ASP A 283 -14.47 32.19 -4.89
CA ASP A 283 -15.79 32.52 -5.45
C ASP A 283 -16.83 31.42 -5.14
N LEU A 284 -18.09 31.66 -5.52
CA LEU A 284 -19.17 30.69 -5.28
C LEU A 284 -18.99 29.37 -6.06
N ASN A 285 -18.13 29.35 -7.07
CA ASN A 285 -17.83 28.17 -7.89
C ASN A 285 -16.56 27.42 -7.42
N GLY A 286 -15.85 27.94 -6.41
CA GLY A 286 -14.65 27.31 -5.86
C GLY A 286 -13.33 27.72 -6.55
N TYR A 287 -13.28 28.85 -7.25
CA TYR A 287 -12.04 29.42 -7.74
C TYR A 287 -11.43 30.42 -6.76
N PRO A 288 -10.11 30.38 -6.51
CA PRO A 288 -9.44 31.31 -5.62
C PRO A 288 -9.35 32.72 -6.23
N TYR A 289 -9.67 33.73 -5.43
CA TYR A 289 -9.36 35.12 -5.75
C TYR A 289 -7.86 35.37 -5.68
N ARG A 290 -7.37 36.15 -6.64
CA ARG A 290 -5.96 36.55 -6.74
C ARG A 290 -5.89 38.06 -6.67
N GLN A 291 -5.29 38.56 -5.60
CA GLN A 291 -5.14 39.99 -5.38
C GLN A 291 -3.98 40.54 -6.20
N CYS A 292 -4.19 41.68 -6.85
CA CYS A 292 -3.10 42.47 -7.41
C CYS A 292 -2.17 42.90 -6.27
N LYS A 293 -0.86 42.80 -6.46
CA LYS A 293 0.13 43.18 -5.44
C LYS A 293 0.98 44.37 -5.86
N TRP A 294 0.53 45.13 -6.85
CA TRP A 294 1.27 46.29 -7.34
C TRP A 294 1.30 47.42 -6.31
N ASN A 295 2.48 47.97 -6.02
CA ASN A 295 2.64 49.11 -5.14
C ASN A 295 2.29 50.40 -5.87
N VAL A 296 1.38 51.16 -5.29
CA VAL A 296 0.90 52.46 -5.77
C VAL A 296 1.21 53.54 -4.73
N PRO A 297 1.20 54.84 -5.06
CA PRO A 297 1.59 55.90 -4.11
C PRO A 297 0.83 55.89 -2.78
N ASN A 298 -0.41 55.37 -2.77
CA ASN A 298 -1.29 55.32 -1.59
C ASN A 298 -1.34 53.94 -0.92
N GLY A 299 -0.37 53.06 -1.19
CA GLY A 299 -0.28 51.72 -0.60
C GLY A 299 -0.12 50.63 -1.66
N GLN A 300 -0.86 49.53 -1.52
CA GLN A 300 -0.86 48.45 -2.50
C GLN A 300 -2.20 48.44 -3.23
N CYS A 301 -2.19 48.21 -4.54
CA CYS A 301 -3.40 47.84 -5.26
C CYS A 301 -3.99 46.59 -4.58
N ARG A 302 -5.31 46.55 -4.37
CA ARG A 302 -5.97 45.45 -3.65
C ARG A 302 -7.12 44.83 -4.45
N VAL A 303 -7.24 45.20 -5.72
CA VAL A 303 -8.23 44.64 -6.64
C VAL A 303 -7.95 43.16 -6.82
N SER A 304 -8.99 42.33 -6.73
CA SER A 304 -8.86 40.88 -6.76
C SER A 304 -9.66 40.31 -7.93
N PHE A 305 -9.09 39.30 -8.59
CA PHE A 305 -9.70 38.67 -9.75
C PHE A 305 -9.70 37.15 -9.58
N VAL A 306 -10.76 36.51 -10.07
CA VAL A 306 -10.82 35.05 -10.19
C VAL A 306 -10.01 34.57 -11.40
N ASP A 307 -10.25 35.22 -12.55
CA ASP A 307 -9.62 34.88 -13.83
C ASP A 307 -8.18 35.45 -13.89
N PRO A 308 -7.15 34.61 -14.09
CA PRO A 308 -5.76 35.04 -14.20
C PRO A 308 -5.53 35.98 -15.39
N ALA A 309 -6.27 35.81 -16.49
CA ALA A 309 -6.17 36.67 -17.67
C ALA A 309 -6.61 38.10 -17.34
N LYS A 310 -7.69 38.26 -16.55
CA LYS A 310 -8.19 39.57 -16.11
C LYS A 310 -7.22 40.27 -15.16
N LEU A 311 -6.57 39.52 -14.26
CA LEU A 311 -5.51 40.09 -13.41
C LEU A 311 -4.34 40.60 -14.26
N LYS A 312 -3.91 39.81 -15.25
CA LYS A 312 -2.84 40.20 -16.17
C LYS A 312 -3.19 41.45 -16.96
N GLU A 313 -4.40 41.50 -17.51
CA GLU A 313 -4.91 42.69 -18.21
C GLU A 313 -4.93 43.92 -17.29
N HIS A 314 -5.44 43.77 -16.06
CA HIS A 314 -5.47 44.84 -15.06
C HIS A 314 -4.07 45.40 -14.77
N VAL A 315 -3.09 44.53 -14.52
CA VAL A 315 -1.72 44.97 -14.19
C VAL A 315 -1.09 45.69 -15.38
N PHE A 316 -1.23 45.14 -16.58
CA PHE A 316 -0.64 45.76 -17.77
C PHE A 316 -1.31 47.07 -18.14
N ARG A 317 -2.63 47.15 -18.03
CA ARG A 317 -3.40 48.34 -18.42
C ARG A 317 -3.36 49.44 -17.36
N GLU A 318 -3.61 49.10 -16.10
CA GLU A 318 -3.78 50.10 -15.03
C GLU A 318 -2.47 50.49 -14.34
N HIS A 319 -1.45 49.61 -14.36
CA HIS A 319 -0.18 49.86 -13.67
C HIS A 319 1.00 50.07 -14.60
N MET A 320 1.09 49.30 -15.69
CA MET A 320 2.13 49.50 -16.71
C MET A 320 1.68 50.44 -17.85
N LEU A 321 0.41 50.85 -17.88
CA LEU A 321 -0.17 51.74 -18.89
C LEU A 321 0.03 51.24 -20.33
N LEU A 322 -0.01 49.91 -20.51
CA LEU A 322 0.11 49.26 -21.81
C LEU A 322 -1.27 49.11 -22.46
N ASN A 323 -1.32 49.33 -23.77
CA ASN A 323 -2.54 49.07 -24.53
C ASN A 323 -2.65 47.58 -24.89
N PRO A 324 -3.84 46.97 -24.77
CA PRO A 324 -4.08 45.59 -25.19
C PRO A 324 -3.69 45.30 -26.65
N ALA A 325 -3.85 46.28 -27.54
CA ALA A 325 -3.49 46.16 -28.96
C ALA A 325 -1.98 46.05 -29.21
N ASP A 326 -1.16 46.59 -28.30
CA ASP A 326 0.29 46.68 -28.44
C ASP A 326 1.03 45.52 -27.76
N LEU A 327 0.32 44.63 -27.05
CA LEU A 327 0.91 43.50 -26.31
C LEU A 327 1.70 42.54 -27.21
N GLY A 328 1.36 42.44 -28.49
CA GLY A 328 2.06 41.62 -29.48
C GLY A 328 3.33 42.27 -30.05
N ASN A 329 3.51 43.59 -29.87
CA ASN A 329 4.66 44.34 -30.36
C ASN A 329 4.94 45.55 -29.46
N LEU A 330 5.48 45.28 -28.27
CA LEU A 330 5.77 46.29 -27.26
C LEU A 330 6.98 47.15 -27.68
N GLN A 331 6.73 48.43 -27.95
CA GLN A 331 7.80 49.40 -28.24
C GLN A 331 8.45 49.94 -26.95
N ASP A 332 9.71 50.36 -27.06
CA ASP A 332 10.41 51.03 -25.97
C ASP A 332 9.75 52.36 -25.60
N ALA A 333 9.71 52.67 -24.32
CA ALA A 333 9.21 53.93 -23.80
C ALA A 333 10.13 55.09 -24.24
N ARG A 334 9.53 56.25 -24.55
CA ARG A 334 10.27 57.46 -24.94
C ARG A 334 11.19 58.01 -23.84
N ARG A 335 10.95 57.63 -22.59
CA ARG A 335 11.71 57.99 -21.38
C ARG A 335 11.79 56.78 -20.47
N PRO A 336 12.79 56.68 -19.59
CA PRO A 336 12.90 55.57 -18.64
C PRO A 336 11.80 55.70 -17.58
N THR A 337 10.66 55.08 -17.82
CA THR A 337 9.48 55.11 -16.93
C THR A 337 9.05 53.72 -16.47
N ASN A 338 9.52 52.66 -17.13
CA ASN A 338 9.10 51.31 -16.82
C ASN A 338 9.84 50.81 -15.57
N ILE A 339 9.07 50.51 -14.53
CA ILE A 339 9.53 49.90 -13.29
C ILE A 339 8.70 48.66 -12.99
N CYS A 340 9.27 47.73 -12.21
CA CYS A 340 8.47 46.70 -11.54
C CYS A 340 8.20 47.18 -10.11
N ALA A 341 6.92 47.31 -9.75
CA ALA A 341 6.52 47.65 -8.38
C ALA A 341 5.70 46.51 -7.76
N TRP A 342 5.94 45.27 -8.14
CA TRP A 342 5.18 44.12 -7.65
C TRP A 342 5.65 43.66 -6.27
N ASP A 343 4.77 43.70 -5.28
CA ASP A 343 4.98 43.21 -3.91
C ASP A 343 6.29 43.71 -3.28
N THR A 344 7.27 42.82 -3.09
CA THR A 344 8.61 43.10 -2.54
C THR A 344 9.72 42.94 -3.58
N CYS A 345 9.37 42.92 -4.86
CA CYS A 345 10.33 42.77 -5.96
C CYS A 345 11.29 43.96 -6.02
N LYS A 346 12.58 43.66 -6.16
CA LYS A 346 13.68 44.65 -6.26
C LYS A 346 14.29 44.76 -7.66
N ASP A 347 13.81 43.94 -8.59
CA ASP A 347 14.25 44.00 -9.98
C ASP A 347 13.57 45.18 -10.68
N TYR A 348 14.29 45.89 -11.56
CA TYR A 348 13.79 47.08 -12.27
C TYR A 348 13.23 48.18 -11.35
N GLU A 349 13.80 48.34 -10.14
CA GLU A 349 13.55 49.52 -9.28
C GLU A 349 13.99 50.82 -9.97
N ILE A 350 15.08 50.75 -10.73
CA ILE A 350 15.56 51.86 -11.54
C ILE A 350 14.78 51.86 -12.86
N PRO A 351 14.06 52.95 -13.19
CA PRO A 351 13.26 53.02 -14.42
C PRO A 351 14.08 52.76 -15.68
N THR A 352 13.50 52.00 -16.62
CA THR A 352 14.14 51.69 -17.91
C THR A 352 13.22 52.03 -19.08
N ILE A 353 13.79 52.18 -20.29
CA ILE A 353 13.01 52.38 -21.51
C ILE A 353 12.46 51.07 -22.07
N ASN A 354 13.05 49.91 -21.73
CA ASN A 354 12.72 48.64 -22.38
C ASN A 354 11.43 48.01 -21.83
N THR A 355 10.32 48.31 -22.49
CA THR A 355 8.97 47.90 -22.06
C THR A 355 8.79 46.39 -22.11
N ALA A 356 9.25 45.74 -23.18
CA ALA A 356 9.10 44.30 -23.37
C ALA A 356 9.81 43.50 -22.27
N ARG A 357 11.00 43.94 -21.86
CA ARG A 357 11.79 43.28 -20.81
C ARG A 357 11.14 43.41 -19.44
N VAL A 358 10.64 44.60 -19.09
CA VAL A 358 9.92 44.79 -17.81
C VAL A 358 8.59 44.03 -17.81
N ALA A 359 7.82 44.04 -18.91
CA ALA A 359 6.56 43.32 -19.01
C ALA A 359 6.75 41.79 -18.95
N GLY A 360 7.81 41.28 -19.57
CA GLY A 360 8.23 39.89 -19.46
C GLY A 360 8.58 39.49 -18.03
N HIS A 361 9.34 40.35 -17.32
CA HIS A 361 9.62 40.16 -15.90
C HIS A 361 8.34 40.22 -15.03
N VAL A 362 7.47 41.22 -15.20
CA VAL A 362 6.22 41.31 -14.45
C VAL A 362 5.36 40.06 -14.66
N SER A 363 5.36 39.50 -15.87
CA SER A 363 4.64 38.25 -16.17
C SER A 363 5.10 37.07 -15.33
N THR A 364 6.33 37.04 -14.80
CA THR A 364 6.80 35.94 -13.94
C THR A 364 6.21 36.00 -12.53
N HIS A 365 5.72 37.16 -12.11
CA HIS A 365 5.00 37.32 -10.84
C HIS A 365 3.52 36.98 -10.97
N LEU A 366 2.99 37.07 -12.18
CA LEU A 366 1.59 36.78 -12.46
C LEU A 366 1.40 35.27 -12.55
N PRO A 367 0.27 34.77 -12.04
CA PRO A 367 0.01 33.35 -12.06
C PRO A 367 -0.32 32.89 -13.49
N PRO A 368 -0.08 31.61 -13.82
CA PRO A 368 -0.31 31.09 -15.16
C PRO A 368 -1.79 31.20 -15.57
N LEU A 369 -2.02 31.34 -16.88
CA LEU A 369 -3.36 31.22 -17.45
C LEU A 369 -3.93 29.85 -17.10
N GLN A 370 -5.20 29.82 -16.76
CA GLN A 370 -5.88 28.63 -16.28
C GLN A 370 -7.15 28.42 -17.10
N ASP A 371 -7.46 27.16 -17.39
CA ASP A 371 -8.75 26.78 -17.94
C ASP A 371 -9.84 27.00 -16.87
N MET A 372 -10.85 27.78 -17.22
CA MET A 372 -11.96 28.15 -16.35
C MET A 372 -13.18 27.21 -16.51
N SER A 373 -13.01 26.06 -17.17
CA SER A 373 -14.05 25.04 -17.31
C SER A 373 -14.34 24.27 -16.02
N SER A 374 -13.35 24.11 -15.14
CA SER A 374 -13.48 23.36 -13.88
C SER A 374 -12.66 23.97 -12.75
N PRO A 375 -13.24 24.16 -11.55
CA PRO A 375 -12.53 24.73 -10.41
C PRO A 375 -11.42 23.80 -9.94
N PRO A 376 -10.23 24.34 -9.59
CA PRO A 376 -9.18 23.54 -8.99
C PRO A 376 -9.62 23.08 -7.59
N PRO A 377 -9.21 21.87 -7.15
CA PRO A 377 -9.43 21.49 -5.76
C PRO A 377 -8.71 22.48 -4.84
N PRO A 378 -9.30 22.82 -3.67
CA PRO A 378 -8.61 23.64 -2.69
C PRO A 378 -7.28 22.98 -2.29
N PRO A 379 -6.17 23.74 -2.22
CA PRO A 379 -4.86 23.17 -1.93
C PRO A 379 -4.82 22.64 -0.49
N PRO A 380 -4.21 21.45 -0.26
CA PRO A 380 -3.95 20.97 1.09
C PRO A 380 -2.97 21.90 1.81
N ARG A 381 -2.94 21.84 3.15
CA ARG A 381 -1.90 22.58 3.90
C ARG A 381 -0.52 22.17 3.42
N LYS A 382 0.35 23.16 3.20
CA LYS A 382 1.72 22.92 2.73
C LYS A 382 2.44 21.99 3.71
N ILE A 383 2.99 20.90 3.21
CA ILE A 383 3.84 19.99 3.98
C ILE A 383 5.19 20.67 4.18
N ILE A 384 5.59 20.89 5.44
CA ILE A 384 6.90 21.43 5.80
C ILE A 384 7.92 20.30 5.89
N GLN A 385 7.49 19.14 6.38
CA GLN A 385 8.33 17.97 6.58
C GLN A 385 7.58 16.72 6.09
N PRO A 386 8.07 16.01 5.06
CA PRO A 386 7.42 14.82 4.55
C PRO A 386 7.61 13.62 5.50
N LYS A 387 6.67 12.66 5.45
CA LYS A 387 6.82 11.36 6.12
C LYS A 387 8.01 10.59 5.53
N LEU A 388 8.86 10.01 6.38
CA LEU A 388 9.96 9.14 5.95
C LEU A 388 9.79 7.75 6.57
N THR A 389 9.81 6.72 5.74
CA THR A 389 9.55 5.35 6.16
C THR A 389 10.55 4.38 5.54
N ARG A 390 10.90 3.34 6.30
CA ARG A 390 11.69 2.20 5.84
C ARG A 390 10.80 0.97 5.79
N LEU A 391 10.85 0.26 4.67
CA LEU A 391 10.11 -0.98 4.45
C LEU A 391 11.10 -2.14 4.48
N PHE A 392 10.77 -3.17 5.25
CA PHE A 392 11.54 -4.41 5.31
C PHE A 392 10.64 -5.56 4.88
N ASP A 393 11.05 -6.25 3.81
CA ASP A 393 10.46 -7.51 3.41
C ASP A 393 11.16 -8.64 4.17
N TYR A 394 10.39 -9.49 4.84
CA TYR A 394 10.91 -10.71 5.45
C TYR A 394 9.92 -11.86 5.28
N TYR A 395 10.45 -13.07 5.32
CA TYR A 395 9.66 -14.30 5.32
C TYR A 395 9.77 -14.87 6.73
N PRO A 396 8.85 -14.55 7.65
CA PRO A 396 8.88 -15.14 8.99
C PRO A 396 8.89 -16.66 8.87
N THR A 397 9.84 -17.29 9.54
CA THR A 397 9.77 -18.74 9.74
C THR A 397 8.85 -19.02 10.92
N PRO A 398 8.25 -20.22 11.06
CA PRO A 398 7.39 -20.56 12.20
C PRO A 398 8.05 -20.46 13.60
N ILE A 399 9.34 -20.13 13.65
CA ILE A 399 10.17 -20.01 14.85
C ILE A 399 10.39 -18.53 15.23
N ASP A 400 10.01 -17.56 14.38
CA ASP A 400 10.18 -16.12 14.60
C ASP A 400 8.98 -15.43 15.25
#